data_AF-A0A524LS15-F1
#
_entry.id   AF-A0A524LS15-F1
#
_cell.length_a   1.000
_cell.length_b   1.000
_cell.length_c   1.000
_cell.angle_alpha   90.00
_cell.angle_beta   90.00
_cell.angle_gamma   90.00
#
_symmetry.space_group_name_H-M   'P 1'
#
loop_
_entity.id
_entity.type
_entity.pdbx_description
1 polymer ?
#
loop_
_entity_poly.entity_id
_entity_poly.type
_entity_poly.pdbx_seq_one_letter_code
_entity_poly.pdbx_strand_id
1 'polypeptide(L)'
;MTSLLEQLKATLEETYDTVRGGASTVIEKAEDFGKISKMKFEIRQMSSNAEKKLTILGDAVLPHLIKNDVDALKDNPAIKLVVEEIQDLNKQIDDKQKDIDILVSETETVVKEKEKEKLDKRIDLLEKEIEARMNELTSLKGSKK
;
A
#
# COMPACT_ATOMS: atom_id res chain seq x y z
N MET A 1 -16.75 -4.15 -23.40
CA MET A 1 -17.34 -3.79 -22.09
C MET A 1 -16.90 -4.86 -21.13
N THR A 2 -15.83 -4.63 -20.38
CA THR A 2 -15.36 -5.54 -19.32
C THR A 2 -16.46 -5.64 -18.26
N SER A 3 -16.79 -6.86 -17.86
CA SER A 3 -17.86 -7.12 -16.90
C SER A 3 -17.46 -6.57 -15.52
N LEU A 4 -18.42 -6.03 -14.75
CA LEU A 4 -18.19 -5.62 -13.35
C LEU A 4 -17.57 -6.74 -12.51
N LEU A 5 -17.84 -8.00 -12.85
CA LEU A 5 -17.23 -9.18 -12.22
C LEU A 5 -15.74 -9.34 -12.56
N GLU A 6 -15.32 -8.98 -13.77
CA GLU A 6 -13.90 -9.03 -14.17
C GLU A 6 -13.10 -7.92 -13.48
N GLN A 7 -13.69 -6.73 -13.32
CA GLN A 7 -13.09 -5.66 -12.54
C GLN A 7 -12.98 -6.06 -11.06
N LEU A 8 -14.04 -6.65 -10.48
CA LEU A 8 -14.02 -7.15 -9.10
C LEU A 8 -12.92 -8.21 -8.88
N LYS A 9 -12.79 -9.14 -9.83
CA LYS A 9 -11.81 -10.22 -9.74
C LYS A 9 -10.38 -9.69 -9.86
N ALA A 10 -10.15 -8.75 -10.78
CA ALA A 10 -8.84 -8.13 -10.96
C ALA A 10 -8.37 -7.39 -9.70
N THR A 11 -9.25 -6.62 -9.05
CA THR A 11 -8.91 -5.91 -7.80
C THR A 11 -8.58 -6.88 -6.66
N LEU A 12 -9.28 -8.01 -6.55
CA LEU A 12 -8.97 -9.04 -5.55
C LEU A 12 -7.62 -9.72 -5.79
N GLU A 13 -7.27 -10.01 -7.04
CA GLU A 13 -5.98 -10.64 -7.40
C GLU A 13 -4.80 -9.68 -7.17
N GLU A 14 -4.91 -8.41 -7.52
CA GLU A 14 -3.87 -7.38 -7.26
C GLU A 14 -3.64 -7.14 -5.76
N THR A 15 -4.67 -7.32 -4.93
CA THR A 15 -4.58 -7.18 -3.46
C THR A 15 -3.69 -8.28 -2.84
N TYR A 16 -3.63 -9.48 -3.43
CA TYR A 16 -2.87 -10.59 -2.87
C TYR A 16 -1.36 -10.44 -3.07
N ASP A 17 -0.94 -9.96 -4.25
CA ASP A 17 0.48 -9.85 -4.60
C ASP A 17 1.18 -8.68 -3.92
N THR A 18 0.46 -7.58 -3.65
CA THR A 18 1.00 -6.38 -2.99
C THR A 18 1.36 -6.62 -1.52
N VAL A 19 0.79 -7.64 -0.87
CA VAL A 19 1.04 -7.97 0.55
C VAL A 19 2.43 -8.59 0.77
N ARG A 20 3.05 -9.18 -0.25
CA ARG A 20 4.31 -9.96 -0.09
C ARG A 20 5.60 -9.12 -0.22
N GLY A 21 5.52 -7.86 -0.64
CA GLY A 21 6.67 -7.14 -1.23
C GLY A 21 7.57 -6.24 -0.35
N GLY A 22 7.31 -5.96 0.93
CA GLY A 22 8.02 -4.85 1.61
C GLY A 22 8.43 -5.11 3.06
N ALA A 23 9.69 -5.53 3.30
CA ALA A 23 10.24 -5.75 4.64
C ALA A 23 11.70 -5.30 4.77
N SER A 24 11.96 -3.99 4.85
CA SER A 24 13.30 -3.47 5.20
C SER A 24 13.29 -1.96 5.47
N THR A 25 13.18 -1.48 6.74
CA THR A 25 13.94 -0.36 7.43
C THR A 25 13.38 -0.07 8.87
N VAL A 26 13.66 -0.90 9.86
CA VAL A 26 12.72 -1.21 10.98
C VAL A 26 12.50 -0.18 12.13
N ILE A 27 13.24 0.92 12.32
CA ILE A 27 13.19 1.65 13.62
C ILE A 27 12.26 2.89 13.66
N GLU A 28 12.22 3.75 12.64
CA GLU A 28 11.14 4.78 12.50
C GLU A 28 9.85 4.18 11.92
N LYS A 29 9.94 2.92 11.47
CA LYS A 29 8.84 2.18 10.89
C LYS A 29 7.84 1.66 11.89
N ALA A 30 8.11 1.56 13.19
CA ALA A 30 7.21 0.83 14.09
C ALA A 30 5.79 1.44 14.18
N GLU A 31 5.67 2.76 14.25
CA GLU A 31 4.36 3.43 14.32
C GLU A 31 3.61 3.37 12.98
N ASP A 32 4.27 3.74 11.88
CA ASP A 32 3.65 3.73 10.56
C ASP A 32 3.40 2.31 10.05
N PHE A 33 4.28 1.36 10.38
CA PHE A 33 4.04 -0.07 10.15
C PHE A 33 2.89 -0.59 10.99
N GLY A 34 2.71 -0.13 12.22
CA GLY A 34 1.55 -0.44 13.04
C GLY A 34 0.25 0.07 12.40
N LYS A 35 0.24 1.31 11.92
CA LYS A 35 -0.90 1.91 11.19
C LYS A 35 -1.18 1.14 9.90
N ILE A 36 -0.18 0.92 9.06
CA ILE A 36 -0.29 0.17 7.80
C ILE A 36 -0.78 -1.26 8.07
N SER A 37 -0.24 -1.95 9.09
CA SER A 37 -0.66 -3.32 9.43
C SER A 37 -2.11 -3.37 9.89
N LYS A 38 -2.55 -2.38 10.69
CA LYS A 38 -3.94 -2.24 11.10
C LYS A 38 -4.85 -2.00 9.88
N MET A 39 -4.48 -1.08 9.00
CA MET A 39 -5.23 -0.80 7.77
C MET A 39 -5.32 -2.04 6.85
N LYS A 40 -4.21 -2.79 6.69
CA LYS A 40 -4.20 -4.06 5.94
C LYS A 40 -5.12 -5.12 6.57
N PHE A 41 -5.15 -5.19 7.89
CA PHE A 41 -6.06 -6.09 8.61
C PHE A 41 -7.53 -5.68 8.44
N GLU A 42 -7.83 -4.38 8.48
CA GLU A 42 -9.16 -3.84 8.19
C GLU A 42 -9.60 -4.15 6.75
N ILE A 43 -8.73 -3.93 5.76
CA ILE A 43 -8.97 -4.31 4.36
C ILE A 43 -9.31 -5.80 4.29
N ARG A 44 -8.52 -6.67 4.91
CA ARG A 44 -8.76 -8.12 4.89
C ARG A 44 -10.14 -8.49 5.46
N GLN A 45 -10.57 -7.82 6.54
CA GLN A 45 -11.90 -8.05 7.10
C GLN A 45 -13.01 -7.57 6.14
N MET A 46 -12.84 -6.41 5.52
CA MET A 46 -13.77 -5.87 4.52
C MET A 46 -13.86 -6.78 3.30
N SER A 47 -12.73 -7.26 2.77
CA SER A 47 -12.68 -8.21 1.65
C SER A 47 -13.40 -9.51 2.00
N SER A 48 -13.15 -10.07 3.19
CA SER A 48 -13.88 -11.28 3.63
C SER A 48 -15.38 -11.05 3.76
N ASN A 49 -15.81 -9.84 4.15
CA ASN A 49 -17.22 -9.48 4.20
C ASN A 49 -17.82 -9.35 2.79
N ALA A 50 -17.09 -8.74 1.86
CA ALA A 50 -17.50 -8.63 0.45
C ALA A 50 -17.63 -10.02 -0.20
N GLU A 51 -16.70 -10.95 0.05
CA GLU A 51 -16.79 -12.35 -0.41
C GLU A 51 -18.03 -13.07 0.12
N LYS A 52 -18.36 -12.90 1.40
CA LYS A 52 -19.59 -13.47 1.98
C LYS A 52 -20.83 -12.90 1.32
N LYS A 53 -20.87 -11.59 1.09
CA LYS A 53 -22.00 -10.94 0.39
C LYS A 53 -22.10 -11.38 -1.07
N LEU A 54 -20.98 -11.60 -1.76
CA LEU A 54 -20.96 -12.18 -3.11
C LEU A 54 -21.54 -13.59 -3.13
N THR A 55 -21.26 -14.39 -2.11
CA THR A 55 -21.85 -15.73 -1.97
C THR A 55 -23.36 -15.63 -1.78
N ILE A 56 -23.83 -14.75 -0.90
CA ILE A 56 -25.27 -14.48 -0.70
C ILE A 56 -25.93 -14.00 -2.00
N LEU A 57 -25.25 -13.12 -2.74
CA LEU A 57 -25.73 -12.63 -4.04
C LEU A 57 -25.85 -13.78 -5.03
N GLY A 58 -24.85 -14.65 -5.11
CA GLY A 58 -24.87 -15.84 -5.96
C GLY A 58 -26.03 -16.76 -5.62
N ASP A 59 -26.24 -17.05 -4.33
CA ASP A 59 -27.33 -17.89 -3.83
C ASP A 59 -28.71 -17.27 -4.13
N ALA A 60 -28.82 -15.94 -4.04
CA ALA A 60 -30.05 -15.22 -4.35
C ALA A 60 -30.33 -15.17 -5.86
N VAL A 61 -29.30 -15.05 -6.69
CA VAL A 61 -29.44 -14.88 -8.15
C VAL A 61 -29.62 -16.22 -8.87
N LEU A 62 -28.94 -17.28 -8.43
CA LEU A 62 -28.91 -18.59 -9.09
C LEU A 62 -30.30 -19.19 -9.37
N PRO A 63 -31.29 -19.17 -8.44
CA PRO A 63 -32.63 -19.72 -8.70
C PRO A 63 -33.38 -19.00 -9.82
N HIS A 64 -33.17 -17.70 -9.98
CA HIS A 64 -33.80 -16.91 -11.03
C HIS A 64 -33.13 -17.16 -12.39
N LEU A 65 -31.81 -17.30 -12.41
CA LEU A 65 -31.08 -17.68 -13.63
C LEU A 65 -31.49 -19.05 -14.15
N ILE A 66 -31.63 -20.05 -13.26
CA ILE A 66 -32.09 -21.40 -13.64
C ILE A 66 -33.49 -21.36 -14.28
N LYS A 67 -34.35 -20.45 -13.81
CA LYS A 67 -35.72 -20.29 -14.31
C LYS A 67 -35.83 -19.35 -15.52
N ASN A 68 -34.72 -18.79 -16.00
CA ASN A 68 -34.69 -17.71 -17.01
C ASN A 68 -35.58 -16.50 -16.63
N ASP A 69 -35.72 -16.22 -15.34
CA ASP A 69 -36.58 -15.16 -14.80
C ASP A 69 -35.73 -13.92 -14.44
N VAL A 70 -35.20 -13.29 -15.48
CA VAL A 70 -34.26 -12.15 -15.34
C VAL A 70 -34.98 -10.87 -14.92
N ASP A 71 -36.25 -10.71 -15.29
CA ASP A 71 -37.03 -9.52 -14.92
C ASP A 71 -37.27 -9.47 -13.40
N ALA A 72 -37.49 -10.63 -12.76
CA ALA A 72 -37.60 -10.72 -11.31
C ALA A 72 -36.30 -10.37 -10.56
N LEU A 73 -35.13 -10.47 -11.18
CA LEU A 73 -33.85 -10.07 -10.58
C LEU A 73 -33.71 -8.54 -10.50
N LYS A 74 -34.16 -7.86 -11.56
CA LYS A 74 -33.90 -6.42 -11.75
C LYS A 74 -34.61 -5.57 -10.70
N ASP A 75 -35.82 -5.98 -10.33
CA ASP A 75 -36.66 -5.25 -9.37
C ASP A 75 -36.60 -5.84 -7.96
N ASN A 76 -35.73 -6.83 -7.71
CA ASN A 76 -35.61 -7.44 -6.40
C ASN A 76 -34.84 -6.50 -5.45
N PRO A 77 -35.51 -5.93 -4.43
CA PRO A 77 -34.89 -4.96 -3.53
C PRO A 77 -33.80 -5.59 -2.67
N ALA A 78 -33.89 -6.89 -2.35
CA ALA A 78 -32.86 -7.59 -1.57
C ALA A 78 -31.57 -7.76 -2.38
N ILE A 79 -31.69 -8.12 -3.66
CA ILE A 79 -30.53 -8.24 -4.56
C ILE A 79 -29.86 -6.88 -4.76
N LYS A 80 -30.67 -5.83 -4.99
CA LYS A 80 -30.16 -4.47 -5.13
C LYS A 80 -29.39 -4.01 -3.88
N LEU A 81 -29.95 -4.25 -2.70
CA LEU A 81 -29.29 -3.91 -1.43
C LEU A 81 -27.94 -4.63 -1.29
N VAL A 82 -27.88 -5.94 -1.57
CA VAL A 82 -26.63 -6.70 -1.47
C VAL A 82 -25.58 -6.19 -2.48
N VAL A 83 -25.99 -5.82 -3.69
CA VAL A 83 -25.10 -5.21 -4.68
C VAL A 83 -24.55 -3.87 -4.19
N GLU A 84 -25.41 -3.00 -3.65
CA GLU A 84 -24.99 -1.70 -3.09
C GLU A 84 -24.00 -1.87 -1.94
N GLU A 85 -24.24 -2.83 -1.04
CA GLU A 85 -23.34 -3.14 0.07
C GLU A 85 -21.98 -3.68 -0.40
N ILE A 86 -21.93 -4.49 -1.47
CA ILE A 86 -20.67 -4.97 -2.05
C ILE A 86 -19.91 -3.80 -2.68
N GLN A 87 -20.60 -2.91 -3.41
CA GLN A 87 -19.99 -1.73 -4.02
C GLN A 87 -19.41 -0.79 -2.97
N ASP A 88 -20.15 -0.56 -1.89
CA ASP A 88 -19.68 0.27 -0.78
C ASP A 88 -18.44 -0.34 -0.09
N LEU A 89 -18.45 -1.65 0.18
CA LEU A 89 -17.28 -2.34 0.73
C LEU A 89 -16.06 -2.23 -0.20
N ASN A 90 -16.23 -2.39 -1.51
CA ASN A 90 -15.13 -2.26 -2.47
C ASN A 90 -14.57 -0.84 -2.49
N LYS A 91 -15.45 0.17 -2.46
CA LYS A 91 -15.01 1.56 -2.38
C LYS A 91 -14.21 1.83 -1.10
N GLN A 92 -14.66 1.32 0.04
CA GLN A 92 -13.93 1.45 1.31
C GLN A 92 -12.57 0.75 1.28
N ILE A 93 -12.47 -0.41 0.62
CA ILE A 93 -11.20 -1.11 0.40
C ILE A 93 -10.26 -0.27 -0.46
N ASP A 94 -10.73 0.24 -1.59
CA ASP A 94 -9.94 1.06 -2.51
C ASP A 94 -9.42 2.34 -1.84
N ASP A 95 -10.28 3.02 -1.08
CA ASP A 95 -9.90 4.24 -0.38
C ASP A 95 -8.86 3.96 0.71
N LYS A 96 -9.00 2.86 1.47
CA LYS A 96 -7.98 2.44 2.44
C LYS A 96 -6.67 2.00 1.79
N GLN A 97 -6.72 1.40 0.60
CA GLN A 97 -5.52 1.01 -0.12
C GLN A 97 -4.75 2.25 -0.59
N LYS A 98 -5.44 3.28 -1.09
CA LYS A 98 -4.81 4.57 -1.42
C LYS A 98 -4.17 5.23 -0.20
N ASP A 99 -4.82 5.18 0.96
CA ASP A 99 -4.26 5.72 2.20
C ASP A 99 -2.95 5.00 2.59
N ILE A 100 -2.88 3.67 2.41
CA ILE A 100 -1.64 2.90 2.61
C ILE A 100 -0.57 3.35 1.62
N ASP A 101 -0.91 3.50 0.34
CA ASP A 101 0.05 3.87 -0.70
C ASP A 101 0.63 5.27 -0.45
N ILE A 102 -0.21 6.22 -0.02
CA ILE A 102 0.22 7.55 0.41
C ILE A 102 1.21 7.44 1.58
N LEU A 103 0.84 6.73 2.65
CA LEU A 103 1.71 6.56 3.82
C LEU A 103 3.04 5.92 3.48
N VAL A 104 3.05 4.92 2.58
CA VAL A 104 4.28 4.27 2.11
C VAL A 104 5.16 5.28 1.36
N SER A 105 4.57 6.07 0.45
CA SER A 105 5.31 7.06 -0.34
C SER A 105 5.91 8.19 0.50
N GLU A 106 5.17 8.68 1.50
CA GLU A 106 5.65 9.68 2.46
C GLU A 106 6.82 9.12 3.27
N THR A 107 6.70 7.88 3.75
CA THR A 107 7.75 7.20 4.51
C THR A 107 9.04 7.06 3.68
N GLU A 108 8.94 6.66 2.41
CA GLU A 108 10.10 6.53 1.53
C GLU A 108 10.80 7.86 1.24
N THR A 109 10.04 8.95 1.11
CA THR A 109 10.59 10.28 0.84
C THR A 109 11.39 10.80 2.02
N VAL A 110 10.83 10.68 3.24
CA VAL A 110 11.49 11.08 4.49
C VAL A 110 12.78 10.28 4.72
N VAL A 111 12.78 8.99 4.39
CA VAL A 111 13.98 8.15 4.51
C VAL A 111 15.10 8.62 3.58
N LYS A 112 14.78 8.92 2.32
CA LYS A 112 15.78 9.40 1.34
C LYS A 112 16.39 10.73 1.76
N GLU A 113 15.59 11.65 2.30
CA GLU A 113 16.09 12.94 2.79
C GLU A 113 17.03 12.78 3.99
N LYS A 114 16.67 11.93 4.96
CA LYS A 114 17.53 11.65 6.13
C LYS A 114 18.82 10.92 5.74
N GLU A 115 18.78 10.02 4.77
CA GLU A 115 19.98 9.36 4.25
C GLU A 115 20.90 10.36 3.55
N LYS A 116 20.33 11.28 2.76
CA LYS A 116 21.09 12.37 2.15
C LYS A 116 21.74 13.28 3.19
N GLU A 117 21.01 13.69 4.23
CA GLU A 117 21.55 14.51 5.32
C GLU A 117 22.71 13.81 6.06
N LYS A 118 22.62 12.49 6.26
CA LYS A 118 23.71 11.69 6.85
C LYS A 118 24.94 11.63 5.94
N LEU A 119 24.73 11.54 4.63
CA LEU A 119 25.82 11.55 3.65
C LEU A 119 26.51 12.92 3.61
N ASP A 120 25.74 14.01 3.59
CA ASP A 120 26.28 15.38 3.57
C ASP A 120 27.16 15.65 4.80
N LYS A 121 26.68 15.28 6.01
CA LYS A 121 27.48 15.39 7.25
C LYS A 121 28.78 14.58 7.20
N ARG A 122 28.78 13.45 6.48
CA ARG A 122 29.96 12.60 6.34
C ARG A 122 30.95 13.16 5.32
N ILE A 123 30.47 13.78 4.26
CA ILE A 123 31.30 14.51 3.30
C ILE A 123 32.01 15.66 4.02
N ASP A 124 31.28 16.49 4.79
CA ASP A 124 31.88 17.60 5.56
C ASP A 124 33.00 17.15 6.50
N LEU A 125 32.83 16.00 7.16
CA LEU A 125 33.85 15.42 8.03
C LEU A 125 35.08 14.95 7.25
N LEU A 126 34.88 14.33 6.10
CA LEU A 126 35.98 13.86 5.24
C LEU A 126 36.75 15.03 4.64
N GLU A 127 36.08 16.11 4.22
CA GLU A 127 36.72 17.32 3.71
C GLU A 127 37.63 17.95 4.76
N LYS A 128 37.14 18.08 6.01
CA LYS A 128 37.96 18.55 7.14
C LYS A 128 39.16 17.65 7.43
N GLU A 129 39.00 16.33 7.33
CA GLU A 129 40.11 15.39 7.53
C GLU A 129 41.16 15.51 6.41
N ILE A 130 40.72 15.64 5.15
CA ILE A 130 41.61 15.85 3.99
C ILE A 130 42.38 17.16 4.16
N GLU A 131 41.72 18.24 4.55
CA GLU A 131 42.36 19.54 4.77
C GLU A 131 43.41 19.49 5.88
N ALA A 132 43.10 18.82 7.00
CA ALA A 132 44.05 18.60 8.09
C ALA A 132 45.29 17.82 7.61
N ARG A 133 45.11 16.72 6.87
CA ARG A 133 46.22 15.93 6.32
C ARG A 133 47.04 16.70 5.28
N MET A 134 46.40 17.52 4.46
CA MET A 134 47.07 18.39 3.49
C MET A 134 47.98 19.40 4.20
N ASN A 135 47.50 20.02 5.27
CA ASN A 135 48.28 20.96 6.06
C ASN A 135 49.49 20.29 6.73
N GLU A 136 49.31 19.10 7.30
CA GLU A 136 50.40 18.28 7.83
C GLU A 136 51.47 17.97 6.76
N LEU A 137 51.06 17.49 5.59
CA LEU A 137 51.98 17.19 4.48
C LEU A 137 52.74 18.45 4.01
N THR A 138 52.09 19.60 4.00
CA THR A 138 52.70 20.86 3.57
C THR A 138 53.77 21.33 4.57
N SER A 139 53.51 21.21 5.88
CA SER A 139 54.49 21.52 6.94
C SER A 139 55.71 20.60 6.89
N LEU A 140 55.52 19.30 6.63
CA LEU A 140 56.61 18.32 6.48
C LEU A 140 57.48 18.58 5.24
N LYS A 141 56.89 19.07 4.14
CA LYS A 141 57.64 19.47 2.93
C LYS A 141 58.47 20.74 3.15
N GLY A 142 57.98 21.68 3.96
CA GLY A 142 58.71 22.90 4.33
C GLY A 142 59.93 22.64 5.23
N SER A 143 59.88 21.60 6.05
CA SER A 143 60.97 21.18 6.96
C SER A 143 62.17 20.50 6.27
N LYS A 144 62.08 20.16 4.97
CA LYS A 144 63.16 19.49 4.21
C LYS A 144 64.01 20.44 3.34
N LYS A 145 63.91 21.76 3.52
CA LYS A 145 64.80 22.77 2.91
C LYS A 145 65.76 23.31 3.96
#